data_AF-A0A183GW81-F1
#
_entry.id   AF-A0A183GW81-F1
#
_cell.length_a   1.000
_cell.length_b   1.000
_cell.length_c   1.000
_cell.angle_alpha   90.00
_cell.angle_beta   90.00
_cell.angle_gamma   90.00
#
_symmetry.space_group_name_H-M   'P 1'
#
loop_
_entity.id
_entity.type
_entity.pdbx_description
1 polymer ?
#
loop_
_entity_poly.entity_id
_entity_poly.type
_entity_poly.pdbx_seq_one_letter_code
_entity_poly.pdbx_strand_id
1 'polypeptide(L)'
;MQFTPETWTELDWFNSNAFKRTVAVYLFVLIWLLTELNTFFLKHVFAVDTKHSVVFWRIILIALISAPSIRQFYIYATDPLVKRLGMQCWVYCAVTALEAAICVKFGRHMFPNLPIYPIIAWIGFLVRSPVFCSLFNSFCSISFSKSCMGR
;
A
#
# COMPACT_ATOMS: atom_id res chain seq x y z
N MET A 1 -18.70 -39.83 -18.71
CA MET A 1 -17.85 -38.71 -18.28
C MET A 1 -18.59 -37.43 -18.60
N GLN A 2 -19.12 -36.76 -17.59
CA GLN A 2 -19.92 -35.56 -17.75
C GLN A 2 -18.94 -34.37 -17.83
N PHE A 3 -18.77 -33.83 -19.03
CA PHE A 3 -17.81 -32.77 -19.36
C PHE A 3 -18.36 -31.35 -19.16
N THR A 4 -19.47 -31.20 -18.44
CA THR A 4 -20.04 -29.90 -18.11
C THR A 4 -19.81 -29.59 -16.63
N PRO A 5 -19.27 -28.41 -16.29
CA PRO A 5 -19.11 -28.01 -14.89
C PRO A 5 -20.50 -27.91 -14.24
N GLU A 6 -20.59 -28.44 -13.01
CA GLU A 6 -21.85 -28.55 -12.25
C GLU A 6 -22.39 -27.18 -11.80
N THR A 7 -21.52 -26.17 -11.76
CA THR A 7 -21.89 -24.79 -11.48
C THR A 7 -21.00 -23.85 -12.29
N TRP A 8 -21.62 -22.87 -12.95
CA TRP A 8 -20.91 -21.70 -13.42
C TRP A 8 -20.74 -20.78 -12.22
N THR A 9 -19.51 -20.59 -11.74
CA THR A 9 -19.24 -19.54 -10.77
C THR A 9 -19.50 -18.20 -11.43
N GLU A 10 -20.58 -17.53 -11.03
CA GLU A 10 -20.82 -16.13 -11.43
C GLU A 10 -19.69 -15.27 -10.82
N LEU A 11 -18.67 -15.03 -11.64
CA LEU A 11 -17.58 -14.14 -11.34
C LEU A 11 -18.09 -12.70 -11.48
N ASP A 12 -18.66 -12.17 -10.41
CA ASP A 12 -18.99 -10.75 -10.32
C ASP A 12 -17.71 -9.91 -10.23
N TRP A 13 -17.15 -9.57 -11.39
CA TRP A 13 -15.95 -8.73 -11.52
C TRP A 13 -16.12 -7.35 -10.84
N PHE A 14 -17.36 -6.84 -10.74
CA PHE A 14 -17.70 -5.51 -10.24
C PHE A 14 -18.65 -5.51 -9.02
N ASN A 15 -18.48 -6.46 -8.10
CA ASN A 15 -19.23 -6.47 -6.85
C ASN A 15 -18.85 -5.27 -5.92
N SER A 16 -19.72 -4.86 -5.00
CA SER A 16 -19.44 -3.89 -3.92
C SER A 16 -18.18 -4.25 -3.11
N ASN A 17 -17.85 -5.54 -3.03
CA ASN A 17 -16.62 -6.02 -2.40
C ASN A 17 -15.36 -5.65 -3.20
N ALA A 18 -15.41 -5.50 -4.52
CA ALA A 18 -14.27 -5.10 -5.35
C ALA A 18 -13.72 -3.74 -4.90
N PHE A 19 -14.58 -2.78 -4.56
CA PHE A 19 -14.17 -1.47 -4.04
C PHE A 19 -13.35 -1.59 -2.75
N LYS A 20 -13.79 -2.41 -1.79
CA LYS A 20 -13.07 -2.63 -0.53
C LYS A 20 -11.69 -3.25 -0.76
N ARG A 21 -11.60 -4.21 -1.67
CA ARG A 21 -10.33 -4.88 -2.05
C ARG A 21 -9.36 -3.90 -2.68
N THR A 22 -9.85 -3.07 -3.60
CA THR A 22 -9.07 -2.02 -4.27
C THR A 22 -8.52 -1.02 -3.26
N VAL A 23 -9.37 -0.47 -2.39
CA VAL A 23 -8.94 0.48 -1.34
C VAL A 23 -7.90 -0.15 -0.40
N ALA A 24 -8.10 -1.42 -0.01
CA ALA A 24 -7.15 -2.15 0.82
C ALA A 24 -5.77 -2.23 0.13
N VAL A 25 -5.69 -2.73 -1.09
CA VAL A 25 -4.42 -2.85 -1.84
C VAL A 25 -3.73 -1.48 -1.98
N TYR A 26 -4.48 -0.41 -2.23
CA TYR A 26 -3.92 0.94 -2.28
C TYR A 26 -3.30 1.40 -0.96
N LEU A 27 -3.98 1.19 0.17
CA LEU A 27 -3.42 1.53 1.48
C LEU A 27 -2.12 0.79 1.75
N PHE A 28 -2.04 -0.49 1.38
CA PHE A 28 -0.82 -1.28 1.52
C PHE A 28 0.34 -0.72 0.67
N VAL A 29 0.07 -0.39 -0.60
CA VAL A 29 1.05 0.22 -1.52
C VAL A 29 1.52 1.59 -1.01
N LEU A 30 0.64 2.39 -0.40
CA LEU A 30 1.03 3.68 0.18
C LEU A 30 2.02 3.51 1.35
N ILE A 31 1.79 2.54 2.24
CA ILE A 31 2.70 2.26 3.37
C ILE A 31 4.04 1.72 2.85
N TRP A 32 4.00 0.90 1.80
CA TRP A 32 5.20 0.42 1.13
C TRP A 32 6.04 1.57 0.56
N LEU A 33 5.41 2.47 -0.21
CA LEU A 33 6.07 3.64 -0.79
C LEU A 33 6.61 4.58 0.29
N LEU A 34 5.91 4.74 1.41
CA LEU A 34 6.39 5.52 2.55
C LEU A 34 7.68 4.90 3.14
N THR A 35 7.73 3.58 3.26
CA THR A 35 8.92 2.84 3.74
C THR A 35 10.10 3.01 2.78
N GLU A 36 9.85 2.94 1.47
CA GLU A 36 10.87 3.16 0.45
C GLU A 36 11.38 4.61 0.44
N LEU A 37 10.47 5.58 0.57
CA LEU A 37 10.84 6.99 0.70
C LEU A 37 11.66 7.25 1.98
N ASN A 38 11.29 6.64 3.11
CA ASN A 38 12.05 6.73 4.36
C ASN A 38 13.48 6.20 4.21
N THR A 39 13.66 5.06 3.53
CA THR A 39 15.00 4.51 3.28
C THR A 39 15.80 5.34 2.29
N PHE A 40 15.16 5.92 1.27
CA PHE A 40 15.79 6.85 0.34
C PHE A 40 16.28 8.12 1.05
N PHE A 41 15.44 8.72 1.91
CA PHE A 41 15.85 9.84 2.76
C PHE A 41 17.03 9.45 3.64
N LEU A 42 16.98 8.33 4.33
CA LEU A 42 18.11 7.92 5.19
C LEU A 42 19.42 7.74 4.39
N LYS A 43 19.35 7.20 3.17
CA LYS A 43 20.52 7.04 2.31
C LYS A 43 21.08 8.38 1.80
N HIS A 44 20.20 9.28 1.35
CA HIS A 44 20.60 10.55 0.75
C HIS A 44 20.95 11.62 1.80
N VAL A 45 20.23 11.67 2.91
CA VAL A 45 20.35 12.72 3.94
C VAL A 45 21.54 12.50 4.84
N PHE A 46 21.74 11.27 5.28
CA PHE A 46 22.75 11.00 6.27
C PHE A 46 24.10 10.66 5.67
N ALA A 47 24.19 10.51 4.33
CA ALA A 47 25.37 10.01 3.63
C ALA A 47 26.14 9.02 4.52
N VAL A 48 25.39 8.06 5.12
CA VAL A 48 25.87 7.30 6.27
C VAL A 48 27.16 6.65 5.82
N ASP A 49 28.28 7.13 6.40
CA ASP A 49 29.56 6.45 6.35
C ASP A 49 29.24 4.97 6.53
N THR A 50 29.58 4.16 5.54
CA THR A 50 29.15 2.78 5.28
C THR A 50 29.42 1.78 6.44
N LYS A 51 29.76 2.28 7.63
CA LYS A 51 30.25 1.60 8.82
C LYS A 51 29.18 1.39 9.91
N HIS A 52 28.05 2.09 9.90
CA HIS A 52 27.01 1.87 10.93
C HIS A 52 26.03 0.75 10.54
N SER A 53 26.31 -0.48 10.98
CA SER A 53 25.53 -1.70 10.74
C SER A 53 24.06 -1.64 11.17
N VAL A 54 23.66 -0.69 12.01
CA VAL A 54 22.30 -0.57 12.57
C VAL A 54 21.26 -0.28 11.47
N VAL A 55 21.59 0.58 10.49
CA VAL A 55 20.64 0.95 9.42
C VAL A 55 20.44 -0.19 8.43
N PHE A 56 21.54 -0.90 8.09
CA PHE A 56 21.50 -2.04 7.18
C PHE A 56 20.70 -3.22 7.76
N TRP A 57 20.94 -3.55 9.04
CA TRP A 57 20.18 -4.59 9.72
C TRP A 57 18.68 -4.30 9.76
N ARG A 58 18.31 -3.03 9.92
CA ARG A 58 16.92 -2.59 9.93
C ARG A 58 16.20 -2.85 8.60
N ILE A 59 16.85 -2.56 7.46
CA ILE A 59 16.29 -2.82 6.12
C ILE A 59 16.07 -4.32 5.92
N ILE A 60 17.01 -5.15 6.37
CA ILE A 60 16.88 -6.62 6.31
C ILE A 60 15.70 -7.09 7.17
N LEU A 61 15.57 -6.59 8.40
CA LEU A 61 14.45 -6.95 9.29
C LEU A 61 13.09 -6.57 8.69
N ILE A 62 12.98 -5.36 8.13
CA ILE A 62 11.75 -4.88 7.50
C ILE A 62 11.43 -5.70 6.25
N ALA A 63 12.43 -6.04 5.44
CA ALA A 63 12.26 -6.91 4.27
C ALA A 63 11.73 -8.29 4.70
N LEU A 64 12.29 -8.89 5.76
CA LEU A 64 11.85 -10.19 6.28
C LEU A 64 10.43 -10.14 6.86
N ILE A 65 10.04 -9.08 7.57
CA ILE A 65 8.68 -8.92 8.13
C ILE A 65 7.65 -8.58 7.04
N SER A 66 8.07 -7.95 5.95
CA SER A 66 7.17 -7.55 4.87
C SER A 66 6.58 -8.74 4.12
N ALA A 67 7.34 -9.82 3.89
CA ALA A 67 6.89 -11.01 3.20
C ALA A 67 5.67 -11.70 3.85
N PRO A 68 5.67 -12.05 5.15
CA PRO A 68 4.48 -12.61 5.80
C PRO A 68 3.34 -11.57 5.92
N SER A 69 3.66 -10.27 5.99
CA SER A 69 2.66 -9.21 6.03
C SER A 69 1.86 -9.12 4.72
N ILE A 70 2.54 -9.20 3.56
CA ILE A 70 1.89 -9.24 2.24
C ILE A 70 0.95 -10.44 2.15
N ARG A 71 1.39 -11.62 2.61
CA ARG A 71 0.57 -12.84 2.59
C ARG A 71 -0.69 -12.69 3.44
N GLN A 72 -0.56 -12.18 4.67
CA GLN A 72 -1.72 -11.92 5.54
C GLN A 72 -2.65 -10.87 4.95
N PHE A 73 -2.08 -9.83 4.32
CA PHE A 73 -2.84 -8.77 3.68
C PHE A 73 -3.62 -9.29 2.45
N TYR A 74 -3.01 -10.16 1.65
CA TYR A 74 -3.67 -10.78 0.50
C TYR A 74 -4.87 -11.61 0.92
N ILE A 75 -4.76 -12.40 2.00
CA ILE A 75 -5.88 -13.18 2.55
C ILE A 75 -7.00 -12.25 3.01
N TYR A 76 -6.67 -11.18 3.74
CA TYR A 76 -7.64 -10.15 4.15
C TYR A 76 -8.34 -9.47 2.97
N ALA A 77 -7.61 -9.23 1.88
CA ALA A 77 -8.12 -8.58 0.67
C ALA A 77 -8.85 -9.53 -0.29
N THR A 78 -8.85 -10.83 -0.06
CA THR A 78 -9.47 -11.80 -0.99
C THR A 78 -10.64 -12.53 -0.33
N ASP A 79 -10.56 -12.79 0.97
CA ASP A 79 -11.59 -13.50 1.72
C ASP A 79 -12.47 -12.53 2.54
N PRO A 80 -13.79 -12.40 2.23
CA PRO A 80 -14.70 -11.51 2.95
C PRO A 80 -14.99 -11.95 4.39
N LEU A 81 -14.64 -13.18 4.77
CA LEU A 81 -14.81 -13.70 6.13
C LEU A 81 -13.78 -13.10 7.10
N VAL A 82 -12.62 -12.69 6.59
CA VAL A 82 -11.53 -12.15 7.39
C VAL A 82 -11.69 -10.64 7.54
N LYS A 83 -12.35 -10.21 8.63
CA LYS A 83 -12.59 -8.78 8.92
C LYS A 83 -11.46 -8.07 9.68
N ARG A 84 -10.44 -8.79 10.14
CA ARG A 84 -9.35 -8.23 10.96
C ARG A 84 -8.01 -8.34 10.26
N LEU A 85 -7.27 -7.24 10.20
CA LEU A 85 -5.89 -7.20 9.76
C LEU A 85 -5.00 -7.96 10.76
N GLY A 86 -4.13 -8.83 10.23
CA GLY A 86 -3.22 -9.64 11.04
C GLY A 86 -2.22 -8.78 11.84
N MET A 87 -1.75 -9.31 12.98
CA MET A 87 -0.81 -8.62 13.87
C MET A 87 0.47 -8.18 13.16
N GLN A 88 0.97 -8.96 12.19
CA GLN A 88 2.21 -8.64 11.47
C GLN A 88 2.08 -7.36 10.63
N CYS A 89 0.90 -7.14 10.03
CA CYS A 89 0.63 -5.91 9.28
C CYS A 89 0.64 -4.69 10.21
N TRP A 90 0.07 -4.79 11.40
CA TRP A 90 0.12 -3.73 12.41
C TRP A 90 1.53 -3.44 12.90
N VAL A 91 2.34 -4.48 13.14
CA VAL A 91 3.75 -4.33 13.51
C VAL A 91 4.52 -3.62 12.40
N TYR A 92 4.32 -4.01 11.14
CA TYR A 92 4.92 -3.34 9.99
C TYR A 92 4.54 -1.85 9.94
N CYS A 93 3.25 -1.51 10.07
CA CYS A 93 2.79 -0.12 10.14
C CYS A 93 3.43 0.68 11.27
N ALA A 94 3.55 0.09 12.46
CA ALA A 94 4.16 0.73 13.62
C ALA A 94 5.66 1.01 13.40
N VAL A 95 6.38 0.04 12.80
CA VAL A 95 7.80 0.20 12.44
C VAL A 95 7.97 1.32 11.42
N THR A 96 7.19 1.33 10.33
CA THR A 96 7.26 2.38 9.30
C THR A 96 6.93 3.76 9.88
N ALA A 97 5.94 3.87 10.78
CA ALA A 97 5.58 5.14 11.43
C ALA A 97 6.70 5.67 12.35
N LEU A 98 7.33 4.77 13.11
CA LEU A 98 8.46 5.11 13.98
C LEU A 98 9.66 5.60 13.17
N GLU A 99 9.97 4.94 12.05
CA GLU A 99 11.01 5.40 11.12
C GLU A 99 10.71 6.77 10.53
N ALA A 100 9.47 7.01 10.10
CA ALA A 100 9.05 8.30 9.59
C ALA A 100 9.25 9.41 10.64
N ALA A 101 8.90 9.14 11.91
CA ALA A 101 9.08 10.08 13.00
C ALA A 101 10.57 10.41 13.25
N ILE A 102 11.45 9.42 13.18
CA ILE A 102 12.91 9.61 13.28
C ILE A 102 13.41 10.48 12.13
N CYS A 103 13.03 10.16 10.88
CA CYS A 103 13.42 10.92 9.70
C CYS A 103 12.99 12.39 9.78
N VAL A 104 11.77 12.68 10.22
CA VAL A 104 11.27 14.06 10.38
C VAL A 104 12.02 14.81 11.48
N LYS A 105 12.30 14.14 12.61
CA LYS A 105 12.97 14.76 13.76
C LYS A 105 14.41 15.16 13.44
N PHE A 106 15.18 14.30 12.79
CA PHE A 106 16.57 14.58 12.44
C PHE A 106 16.71 15.35 11.11
N GLY A 107 15.81 15.14 10.16
CA GLY A 107 15.83 15.82 8.86
C GLY A 107 15.67 17.33 8.95
N ARG A 108 14.92 17.84 9.94
CA ARG A 108 14.76 19.28 10.21
C ARG A 108 16.09 20.01 10.47
N HIS A 109 17.07 19.33 11.07
CA HIS A 109 18.35 19.95 11.45
C HIS A 109 19.34 20.04 10.29
N MET A 110 19.20 19.19 9.26
CA MET A 110 20.19 19.07 8.16
C MET A 110 19.85 19.89 6.91
N PHE A 111 18.62 20.43 6.78
CA PHE A 111 18.17 21.02 5.51
C PHE A 111 17.49 22.37 5.60
N PRO A 112 18.26 23.46 5.48
CA PRO A 112 17.71 24.77 5.14
C PRO A 112 17.32 24.90 3.65
N ASN A 113 17.85 24.07 2.73
CA ASN A 113 17.68 24.21 1.27
C ASN A 113 17.28 22.92 0.51
N LEU A 114 16.53 21.98 1.11
CA LEU A 114 16.03 20.84 0.32
C LEU A 114 14.91 21.31 -0.63
N PRO A 115 14.85 20.84 -1.89
CA PRO A 115 13.66 21.00 -2.71
C PRO A 115 12.55 20.09 -2.16
N ILE A 116 11.86 20.55 -1.12
CA ILE A 116 10.73 19.84 -0.49
C ILE A 116 9.51 19.84 -1.44
N TYR A 117 9.42 20.84 -2.31
CA TYR A 117 8.36 21.00 -3.31
C TYR A 117 8.11 19.75 -4.19
N PRO A 118 9.11 19.12 -4.86
CA PRO A 118 8.90 17.91 -5.63
C PRO A 118 8.46 16.73 -4.77
N ILE A 119 8.97 16.58 -3.55
CA ILE A 119 8.57 15.49 -2.65
C ILE A 119 7.10 15.62 -2.24
N ILE A 120 6.67 16.82 -1.85
CA ILE A 120 5.27 17.08 -1.49
C ILE A 120 4.36 16.88 -2.71
N ALA A 121 4.77 17.36 -3.89
CA ALA A 121 4.01 17.16 -5.12
C ALA A 121 3.87 15.67 -5.46
N TRP A 122 4.92 14.88 -5.26
CA TRP A 122 4.92 13.43 -5.48
C TRP A 122 4.00 12.70 -4.49
N ILE A 123 4.05 13.04 -3.20
CA ILE A 123 3.12 12.52 -2.18
C ILE A 123 1.68 12.92 -2.52
N GLY A 124 1.45 14.16 -2.96
CA GLY A 124 0.14 14.63 -3.40
C GLY A 124 -0.41 13.83 -4.58
N PHE A 125 0.43 13.52 -5.57
CA PHE A 125 0.07 12.67 -6.69
C PHE A 125 -0.28 11.24 -6.25
N LEU A 126 0.51 10.66 -5.35
CA LEU A 126 0.25 9.33 -4.78
C LEU A 126 -1.06 9.25 -4.00
N VAL A 127 -1.46 10.32 -3.31
CA VAL A 127 -2.75 10.38 -2.59
C VAL A 127 -3.92 10.61 -3.55
N ARG A 128 -3.71 11.36 -4.64
CA ARG A 128 -4.76 11.64 -5.64
C ARG A 128 -5.08 10.41 -6.51
N SER A 129 -4.07 9.61 -6.85
CA SER A 129 -4.18 8.40 -7.67
C SER A 129 -5.24 7.38 -7.19
N PRO A 130 -5.27 6.94 -5.90
CA PRO A 130 -6.26 5.97 -5.42
C PRO A 130 -7.68 6.54 -5.42
N VAL A 131 -7.86 7.84 -5.16
CA VAL A 131 -9.17 8.50 -5.22
C VAL A 131 -9.70 8.47 -6.64
N PHE A 132 -8.86 8.78 -7.63
CA PHE A 132 -9.23 8.70 -9.04
C PHE A 132 -9.56 7.27 -9.47
N CYS A 133 -8.74 6.28 -9.12
CA CYS A 133 -8.98 4.89 -9.48
C CYS A 133 -10.24 4.30 -8.80
N SER A 134 -10.54 4.72 -7.56
CA SER A 134 -11.75 4.30 -6.84
C SER A 134 -13.03 4.91 -7.45
N LEU A 135 -12.95 6.17 -7.88
CA LEU A 135 -14.03 6.84 -8.62
C LEU A 135 -14.24 6.23 -10.00
N PHE A 136 -13.15 5.91 -10.72
CA PHE A 136 -13.22 5.25 -12.02
C PHE A 136 -13.85 3.85 -11.92
N ASN A 137 -13.47 3.04 -10.93
CA ASN A 137 -14.11 1.75 -10.67
C ASN A 137 -15.60 1.89 -10.36
N SER A 138 -15.98 2.90 -9.56
CA SER A 138 -17.40 3.16 -9.25
C SER A 138 -18.18 3.60 -10.50
N PHE A 139 -17.59 4.46 -11.34
CA PHE A 139 -18.19 4.91 -12.59
C PHE A 139 -18.36 3.76 -13.58
N CYS A 140 -17.35 2.89 -13.72
CA CYS A 140 -17.38 1.73 -14.59
C CYS A 140 -18.44 0.71 -14.12
N SER A 141 -18.53 0.46 -12.82
CA SER A 141 -19.57 -0.40 -12.22
C SER A 141 -20.99 0.13 -12.50
N ILE A 142 -21.22 1.45 -12.34
CA ILE A 142 -22.52 2.09 -12.63
C ILE A 142 -22.86 2.04 -14.13
N SER A 143 -21.88 2.31 -15.00
CA SER A 143 -22.06 2.30 -16.46
C SER A 143 -22.39 0.89 -16.96
N PHE A 144 -21.70 -0.14 -16.45
CA PHE A 144 -21.95 -1.53 -16.81
C PHE A 144 -23.29 -2.03 -16.29
N SER A 145 -23.67 -1.69 -15.04
CA SER A 145 -24.99 -2.02 -14.47
C SER A 145 -26.15 -1.42 -15.29
N LYS A 146 -26.01 -0.16 -15.75
CA LYS A 146 -27.00 0.47 -16.64
C LYS A 146 -27.08 -0.19 -18.03
N SER A 147 -25.96 -0.68 -18.54
CA SER A 147 -25.90 -1.37 -19.84
C SER A 147 -26.54 -2.77 -19.80
N CYS A 148 -26.44 -3.48 -18.68
CA CYS A 148 -27.09 -4.78 -18.48
C CYS A 148 -28.60 -4.68 -18.18
N MET A 149 -29.06 -3.61 -17.52
CA MET A 149 -30.47 -3.45 -17.14
C MET A 149 -31.33 -2.73 -18.20
N GLY A 150 -30.69 -2.22 -19.26
CA GLY A 150 -31.32 -1.61 -20.43
C GLY A 150 -31.63 -2.58 -21.57
N ARG A 151 -31.72 -3.89 -21.31
CA ARG A 151 -32.16 -4.90 -22.27
C ARG A 151 -33.19 -5.83 -21.66
#